data_AF-A0A376J3N1-F1
#
_entry.id   AF-A0A376J3N1-F1
#
_cell.length_a   1.000
_cell.length_b   1.000
_cell.length_c   1.000
_cell.angle_alpha   90.00
_cell.angle_beta   90.00
_cell.angle_gamma   90.00
#
_symmetry.space_group_name_H-M   'P 1'
#
loop_
_entity.id
_entity.type
_entity.pdbx_description
1 polymer ?
#
loop_
_entity_poly.entity_id
_entity_poly.type
_entity_poly.pdbx_seq_one_letter_code
_entity_poly.pdbx_strand_id
1 'polypeptide(L)'
;MTEEMKITLSTQPADARWGEKATYSINNDGITLHLNGADDLGLIQRAARKIDGLGIKHVQLSGEGWDADRCWTFWQGYKAPKGTRKVEWPDLDDAQRQELDNRLMIIDWVRDTINAPAEELGTIATGTACC
;
A
#
# COMPACT_ATOMS: atom_id res chain seq x y z
N MET A 1 -11.23 9.99 15.17
CA MET A 1 -10.86 8.92 14.20
C MET A 1 -10.97 9.53 12.82
N THR A 2 -9.98 9.37 11.96
CA THR A 2 -10.05 9.87 10.57
C THR A 2 -10.88 8.89 9.74
N GLU A 3 -11.83 9.40 8.95
CA GLU A 3 -12.60 8.59 8.00
C GLU A 3 -11.65 7.96 6.96
N GLU A 4 -11.99 6.75 6.49
CA GLU A 4 -11.20 6.07 5.45
C GLU A 4 -11.32 6.76 4.09
N MET A 5 -10.17 6.93 3.42
CA MET A 5 -10.14 7.32 2.02
C MET A 5 -10.24 6.08 1.13
N LYS A 6 -11.30 5.97 0.33
CA LYS A 6 -11.48 4.85 -0.61
C LYS A 6 -10.49 4.94 -1.77
N ILE A 7 -9.84 3.83 -2.07
CA ILE A 7 -8.94 3.64 -3.20
C ILE A 7 -9.56 2.59 -4.11
N THR A 8 -9.79 2.93 -5.37
CA THR A 8 -10.40 2.05 -6.37
C THR A 8 -9.49 1.90 -7.58
N LEU A 9 -9.63 0.79 -8.31
CA LEU A 9 -8.91 0.54 -9.56
C LEU A 9 -9.86 0.74 -10.73
N SER A 10 -9.37 1.35 -11.80
CA SER A 10 -10.12 1.54 -13.04
C SER A 10 -9.21 1.40 -14.24
N THR A 11 -9.68 0.76 -15.31
CA THR A 11 -8.99 0.75 -16.61
C THR A 11 -9.39 1.93 -17.49
N GLN A 12 -10.32 2.77 -17.03
CA GLN A 12 -10.70 3.99 -17.72
C GLN A 12 -9.67 5.09 -17.42
N PRO A 13 -9.30 5.92 -18.41
CA PRO A 13 -8.42 7.06 -18.17
C PRO A 13 -9.07 8.07 -17.23
N ALA A 14 -8.23 8.90 -16.59
CA ALA A 14 -8.72 10.02 -15.81
C ALA A 14 -9.46 11.04 -16.70
N ASP A 15 -10.33 11.82 -16.06
CA ASP A 15 -10.95 12.97 -16.70
C ASP A 15 -9.90 13.96 -17.25
N ALA A 16 -10.22 14.66 -18.34
CA ALA A 16 -9.30 15.54 -19.06
C ALA A 16 -8.65 16.61 -18.18
N ARG A 17 -9.28 17.02 -17.06
CA ARG A 17 -8.72 17.96 -16.08
C ARG A 17 -7.40 17.49 -15.45
N TRP A 18 -7.18 16.18 -15.38
CA TRP A 18 -5.95 15.59 -14.84
C TRP A 18 -4.87 15.37 -15.91
N GLY A 19 -5.24 15.51 -17.19
CA GLY A 19 -4.38 15.22 -18.35
C GLY A 19 -4.36 13.75 -18.74
N GLU A 20 -3.98 13.47 -20.00
CA GLU A 20 -4.05 12.14 -20.63
C GLU A 20 -3.17 11.06 -19.96
N LYS A 21 -2.22 11.45 -19.12
CA LYS A 21 -1.23 10.55 -18.50
C LYS A 21 -1.36 10.47 -16.98
N ALA A 22 -2.49 10.90 -16.42
CA ALA A 22 -2.70 10.82 -14.98
C ALA A 22 -2.84 9.37 -14.52
N THR A 23 -2.00 8.97 -13.56
CA THR A 23 -2.01 7.62 -12.97
C THR A 23 -3.03 7.49 -11.85
N TYR A 24 -3.50 8.59 -11.29
CA TYR A 24 -4.56 8.63 -10.30
C TYR A 24 -5.36 9.93 -10.43
N SER A 25 -6.61 9.88 -10.01
CA SER A 25 -7.46 11.06 -9.83
C SER A 25 -8.15 11.01 -8.47
N ILE A 26 -8.58 12.16 -7.98
CA ILE A 26 -9.27 12.31 -6.70
C ILE A 26 -10.61 13.00 -6.94
N ASN A 27 -11.68 12.44 -6.37
CA ASN A 27 -13.01 13.02 -6.37
C ASN A 27 -13.64 12.90 -4.97
N ASN A 28 -14.93 13.22 -4.84
CA ASN A 28 -15.64 13.13 -3.55
C ASN A 28 -15.79 11.69 -3.04
N ASP A 29 -15.75 10.69 -3.93
CA ASP A 29 -15.92 9.28 -3.56
C ASP A 29 -14.59 8.66 -3.08
N GLY A 30 -13.47 9.21 -3.56
CA GLY A 30 -12.14 8.81 -3.13
C GLY A 30 -11.07 9.00 -4.20
N ILE A 31 -10.11 8.08 -4.22
CA ILE A 31 -8.99 8.06 -5.16
C ILE A 31 -9.19 6.90 -6.14
N THR A 32 -9.08 7.19 -7.42
CA THR A 32 -9.11 6.17 -8.49
C THR A 32 -7.72 6.03 -9.08
N LEU A 33 -7.22 4.80 -9.17
CA LEU A 33 -5.97 4.47 -9.87
C LEU A 33 -6.31 4.02 -11.29
N HIS A 34 -5.74 4.70 -12.28
CA HIS A 34 -6.02 4.47 -13.70
C HIS A 34 -4.99 3.50 -14.28
N LEU A 35 -5.35 2.22 -14.31
CA LEU A 35 -4.55 1.13 -14.85
C LEU A 35 -4.50 1.18 -16.38
N ASN A 36 -3.35 0.81 -16.95
CA ASN A 36 -3.13 0.86 -18.39
C ASN A 36 -2.59 -0.46 -18.98
N GLY A 37 -2.37 -1.48 -18.13
CA GLY A 37 -1.92 -2.81 -18.53
C GLY A 37 -0.43 -2.91 -18.91
N ALA A 38 0.32 -1.81 -18.90
CA ALA A 38 1.74 -1.83 -19.24
C ALA A 38 2.63 -2.13 -18.01
N ASP A 39 2.36 -1.45 -16.90
CA ASP A 39 3.07 -1.60 -15.63
C ASP A 39 2.14 -1.21 -14.46
N ASP A 40 1.07 -1.99 -14.29
CA ASP A 40 0.03 -1.69 -13.30
C ASP A 40 0.57 -1.77 -11.87
N LEU A 41 1.45 -2.73 -11.57
CA LEU A 41 2.08 -2.84 -10.25
C LEU A 41 2.96 -1.61 -9.96
N GLY A 42 3.86 -1.24 -10.87
CA GLY A 42 4.69 -0.05 -10.68
C GLY A 42 3.88 1.25 -10.66
N LEU A 43 2.75 1.31 -11.36
CA LEU A 43 1.79 2.41 -11.26
C LEU A 43 1.17 2.50 -9.87
N ILE A 44 0.64 1.39 -9.35
CA ILE A 44 0.01 1.32 -8.03
C ILE A 44 1.01 1.74 -6.93
N GLN A 45 2.24 1.24 -6.98
CA GLN A 45 3.27 1.60 -6.00
C GLN A 45 3.59 3.10 -6.00
N ARG A 46 3.74 3.69 -7.19
CA ARG A 46 4.02 5.13 -7.34
C ARG A 46 2.84 5.98 -6.87
N ALA A 47 1.61 5.55 -7.18
CA ALA A 47 0.41 6.24 -6.73
C ALA A 47 0.29 6.17 -5.20
N ALA A 48 0.52 5.01 -4.59
CA ALA A 48 0.51 4.82 -3.14
C ALA A 48 1.50 5.75 -2.42
N ARG A 49 2.72 5.92 -2.97
CA ARG A 49 3.70 6.88 -2.43
C ARG A 49 3.23 8.33 -2.52
N LYS A 50 2.54 8.70 -3.60
CA LYS A 50 1.94 10.04 -3.73
C LYS A 50 0.80 10.24 -2.73
N ILE A 51 -0.05 9.23 -2.53
CA ILE A 51 -1.15 9.25 -1.56
C ILE A 51 -0.60 9.46 -0.14
N ASP A 52 0.49 8.80 0.24
CA ASP A 52 1.14 9.07 1.52
C ASP A 52 1.66 10.51 1.63
N GLY A 53 2.23 11.04 0.55
CA GLY A 53 2.68 12.43 0.46
C GLY A 53 1.57 13.48 0.61
N LEU A 54 0.31 13.11 0.36
CA LEU A 54 -0.85 13.96 0.63
C LEU A 54 -1.23 14.00 2.12
N GLY A 55 -0.59 13.19 2.96
CA GLY A 55 -0.88 13.10 4.39
C GLY A 55 -2.09 12.22 4.73
N ILE A 56 -2.62 11.46 3.77
CA ILE A 56 -3.72 10.52 3.99
C ILE A 56 -3.16 9.32 4.76
N LYS A 57 -3.61 9.10 6.00
CA LYS A 57 -3.11 8.03 6.90
C LYS A 57 -4.06 6.85 7.10
N HIS A 58 -5.29 6.97 6.63
CA HIS A 58 -6.30 5.91 6.68
C HIS A 58 -6.91 5.72 5.30
N VAL A 59 -6.72 4.54 4.71
CA VAL A 59 -7.20 4.22 3.36
C VAL A 59 -7.95 2.89 3.37
N GLN A 60 -8.90 2.75 2.45
CA GLN A 60 -9.61 1.49 2.20
C GLN A 60 -9.43 1.09 0.74
N LEU A 61 -8.85 -0.09 0.50
CA LEU A 61 -8.80 -0.66 -0.84
C LEU A 61 -10.16 -1.28 -1.13
N SER A 62 -10.86 -0.75 -2.13
CA SER A 62 -12.25 -1.08 -2.44
C SER A 62 -12.48 -1.26 -3.93
N GLY A 63 -13.59 -1.89 -4.28
CA GLY A 63 -13.92 -2.23 -5.66
C GLY A 63 -13.25 -3.52 -6.13
N GLU A 64 -13.39 -3.79 -7.42
CA GLU A 64 -12.91 -5.03 -8.04
C GLU A 64 -11.46 -4.89 -8.56
N GLY A 65 -10.84 -6.05 -8.85
CA GLY A 65 -9.52 -6.11 -9.46
C GLY A 65 -8.36 -5.99 -8.47
N TRP A 66 -8.62 -5.99 -7.17
CA TRP A 66 -7.57 -6.18 -6.17
C TRP A 66 -7.21 -7.66 -6.05
N ASP A 67 -5.91 -7.94 -6.03
CA ASP A 67 -5.33 -9.24 -5.74
C ASP A 67 -4.20 -9.05 -4.72
N ALA A 68 -3.64 -10.15 -4.22
CA ALA A 68 -2.57 -10.11 -3.23
C ALA A 68 -1.35 -9.29 -3.69
N ASP A 69 -0.99 -9.34 -4.98
CA ASP A 69 0.16 -8.62 -5.52
C ASP A 69 -0.08 -7.12 -5.61
N ARG A 70 -1.27 -6.69 -6.05
CA ARG A 70 -1.68 -5.28 -6.11
C ARG A 70 -1.82 -4.69 -4.72
N CYS A 71 -2.43 -5.42 -3.77
CA CYS A 71 -2.52 -5.00 -2.37
C CYS A 71 -1.14 -4.84 -1.73
N TRP A 72 -0.28 -5.84 -1.93
CA TRP A 72 1.10 -5.81 -1.45
C TRP A 72 1.89 -4.64 -2.05
N THR A 73 1.75 -4.42 -3.35
CA THR A 73 2.45 -3.36 -4.07
C THR A 73 1.99 -1.97 -3.64
N PHE A 74 0.69 -1.79 -3.38
CA PHE A 74 0.17 -0.59 -2.77
C PHE A 74 0.81 -0.33 -1.40
N TRP A 75 0.82 -1.34 -0.53
CA TRP A 75 1.42 -1.22 0.81
C TRP A 75 2.90 -0.87 0.77
N GLN A 76 3.67 -1.49 -0.14
CA GLN A 76 5.08 -1.18 -0.31
C GLN A 76 5.34 0.28 -0.71
N GLY A 77 4.43 0.90 -1.46
CA GLY A 77 4.51 2.33 -1.82
C GLY A 77 4.00 3.26 -0.73
N TYR A 78 3.01 2.81 0.04
CA TYR A 78 2.32 3.59 1.06
C TYR A 78 3.03 3.61 2.43
N LYS A 79 3.66 2.49 2.82
CA LYS A 79 4.42 2.38 4.07
C LYS A 79 5.58 3.38 4.07
N ALA A 80 5.75 4.08 5.19
CA ALA A 80 6.89 4.94 5.44
C ALA A 80 7.42 4.70 6.86
N PRO A 81 8.72 4.98 7.13
CA PRO A 81 9.35 4.71 8.42
C PRO A 81 8.82 5.57 9.57
N LYS A 82 8.06 6.64 9.28
CA LYS A 82 7.49 7.54 10.28
C LYS A 82 5.98 7.63 10.14
N GLY A 83 5.28 7.57 11.28
CA GLY A 83 3.83 7.74 11.41
C GLY A 83 3.05 6.45 11.20
N THR A 84 1.90 6.36 11.86
CA THR A 84 0.98 5.22 11.74
C THR A 84 0.13 5.36 10.49
N ARG A 85 -0.03 4.24 9.77
CA ARG A 85 -0.91 4.12 8.60
C ARG A 85 -1.84 2.96 8.82
N LYS A 86 -3.09 3.12 8.40
CA LYS A 86 -4.11 2.09 8.47
C LYS A 86 -4.64 1.84 7.07
N VAL A 87 -4.68 0.56 6.68
CA VAL A 87 -5.20 0.08 5.41
C VAL A 87 -6.30 -0.91 5.71
N GLU A 88 -7.51 -0.62 5.24
CA GLU A 88 -8.59 -1.60 5.16
C GLU A 88 -8.42 -2.37 3.84
N TRP A 89 -8.24 -3.69 3.95
CA TRP A 89 -8.01 -4.57 2.80
C TRP A 89 -9.33 -4.90 2.10
N PRO A 90 -9.28 -5.19 0.78
CA PRO A 90 -10.47 -5.64 0.08
C PRO A 90 -10.82 -7.07 0.49
N ASP A 91 -12.03 -7.51 0.14
CA ASP A 91 -12.44 -8.90 0.30
C ASP A 91 -11.65 -9.77 -0.70
N LEU A 92 -10.59 -10.41 -0.20
CA LEU A 92 -9.76 -11.36 -0.93
C LEU A 92 -10.18 -12.79 -0.60
N ASP A 93 -9.92 -13.73 -1.50
CA ASP A 93 -10.06 -15.15 -1.17
C ASP A 93 -9.05 -15.59 -0.09
N ASP A 94 -9.32 -16.72 0.57
CA ASP A 94 -8.51 -17.19 1.69
C ASP A 94 -7.03 -17.40 1.32
N ALA A 95 -6.74 -17.86 0.10
CA ALA A 95 -5.37 -18.12 -0.35
C ALA A 95 -4.60 -16.82 -0.59
N GLN A 96 -5.24 -15.85 -1.26
CA GLN A 96 -4.71 -14.52 -1.49
C GLN A 96 -4.54 -13.75 -0.18
N ARG A 97 -5.49 -13.88 0.74
CA ARG A 97 -5.42 -13.24 2.04
C ARG A 97 -4.28 -13.79 2.89
N GLN A 98 -4.14 -15.12 2.93
CA GLN A 98 -3.04 -15.77 3.65
C GLN A 98 -1.68 -15.38 3.08
N GLU A 99 -1.56 -15.30 1.75
CA GLU A 99 -0.32 -14.85 1.10
C GLU A 99 0.02 -13.40 1.46
N LEU A 100 -0.98 -12.51 1.43
CA LEU A 100 -0.80 -11.11 1.81
C LEU A 100 -0.36 -10.98 3.29
N ASP A 101 -1.02 -11.71 4.19
CA ASP A 101 -0.71 -11.67 5.63
C ASP A 101 0.70 -12.21 5.92
N ASN A 102 1.12 -13.28 5.22
CA ASN A 102 2.48 -13.81 5.31
C ASN A 102 3.53 -12.77 4.87
N ARG A 103 3.27 -12.06 3.77
CA ARG A 103 4.16 -11.00 3.26
C ARG A 103 4.24 -9.82 4.21
N LEU A 104 3.09 -9.37 4.74
CA LEU A 104 3.04 -8.31 5.75
C LEU A 104 3.87 -8.72 6.96
N MET A 105 3.67 -9.91 7.51
CA MET A 105 4.40 -10.37 8.70
C MET A 105 5.91 -10.43 8.47
N ILE A 106 6.37 -11.13 7.43
CA ILE A 106 7.79 -11.42 7.23
C ILE A 106 8.53 -10.18 6.73
N ILE A 107 8.01 -9.52 5.70
CA ILE A 107 8.74 -8.45 5.01
C ILE A 107 8.68 -7.15 5.80
N ASP A 108 7.58 -6.87 6.51
CA ASP A 108 7.57 -5.71 7.39
C ASP A 108 8.53 -5.90 8.57
N TRP A 109 8.60 -7.09 9.16
CA TRP A 109 9.59 -7.39 10.19
C TRP A 109 11.03 -7.16 9.71
N VAL A 110 11.38 -7.64 8.50
CA VAL A 110 12.72 -7.41 7.93
C VAL A 110 13.00 -5.92 7.76
N ARG A 111 12.03 -5.16 7.23
CA ARG A 111 12.19 -3.71 7.01
C ARG A 111 12.29 -2.93 8.31
N ASP A 112 11.49 -3.29 9.30
CA ASP A 112 11.46 -2.61 10.59
C ASP A 112 12.76 -2.90 11.36
N THR A 113 13.28 -4.12 11.26
CA THR A 113 14.60 -4.50 11.80
C THR A 113 15.72 -3.71 11.12
N ILE A 114 15.76 -3.60 9.79
CA ILE A 114 16.82 -2.86 9.07
C ILE A 114 16.77 -1.35 9.38
N ASN A 115 15.57 -0.80 9.57
CA ASN A 115 15.39 0.64 9.85
C ASN A 115 15.52 0.99 11.34
N ALA A 116 15.67 0.00 12.23
CA ALA A 116 15.88 0.24 13.65
C ALA A 116 17.27 0.86 13.89
N PRO A 117 17.41 1.82 14.82
CA PRO A 117 18.70 2.40 15.16
C PRO A 117 19.65 1.33 15.74
N ALA A 118 20.95 1.48 15.48
CA ALA A 118 21.97 0.50 15.86
C ALA A 118 22.02 0.19 17.38
N GLU A 119 21.61 1.13 18.22
CA GLU A 119 21.50 0.97 19.67
C GLU A 119 20.37 0.00 20.09
N GLU A 120 19.31 -0.14 19.29
CA GLU A 120 18.23 -1.11 19.50
C GLU A 120 18.56 -2.49 18.88
N LEU A 121 19.41 -2.53 17.86
CA LEU A 121 19.85 -3.77 17.21
C LEU A 121 20.85 -4.59 18.06
N GLY A 122 21.60 -3.94 18.95
CA GLY A 122 22.61 -4.59 19.79
C GLY A 122 22.05 -5.60 20.80
N THR A 123 20.79 -5.47 21.21
CA THR A 123 20.12 -6.38 22.16
C THR A 123 19.37 -7.53 21.47
N ILE A 124 18.94 -7.36 20.22
CA ILE A 124 18.27 -8.42 19.44
C ILE A 124 19.29 -9.45 18.92
N ALA A 125 20.50 -9.00 18.56
CA ALA A 125 21.55 -9.86 18.01
C ALA A 125 22.15 -10.87 19.00
N THR A 126 21.85 -10.78 20.31
CA THR A 126 22.51 -11.59 21.35
C THR A 126 21.70 -12.75 21.94
N GLY A 127 20.50 -13.12 21.45
CA GLY A 127 19.99 -14.43 21.89
C GLY A 127 18.59 -14.96 21.57
N THR A 128 17.67 -14.25 20.89
CA THR A 128 16.27 -14.75 20.86
C THR A 128 15.58 -14.75 19.49
N ALA A 129 16.24 -14.33 18.41
CA ALA A 129 15.59 -14.24 17.09
C ALA A 129 15.76 -15.49 16.18
N CYS A 130 16.42 -16.55 16.65
CA CYS A 130 16.76 -17.72 15.83
C CYS A 130 16.28 -19.07 16.39
N CYS A 131 15.40 -19.07 17.40
CA CYS A 131 14.82 -20.27 17.98
C CYS A 131 13.30 -20.27 17.85
#